data_AF-A0A1J1J4T1-F1
#
_entry.id   AF-A0A1J1J4T1-F1
#
_cell.length_a   1.000
_cell.length_b   1.000
_cell.length_c   1.000
_cell.angle_alpha   90.00
_cell.angle_beta   90.00
_cell.angle_gamma   90.00
#
_symmetry.space_group_name_H-M   'P 1'
#
loop_
_entity.id
_entity.type
_entity.pdbx_description
1 polymer ?
#
loop_
_entity_poly.entity_id
_entity_poly.type
_entity_poly.pdbx_seq_one_letter_code
_entity_poly.pdbx_strand_id
1 'polypeptide(L)'
;MAYCKSYGKDKVMFVTKKDHAETSNIKLPESEPQPGLLLSNGDINWNCPCLGGMATGPCGVEFREAFSCFHYSEVEPKGSDCYDSFKTMQDCMSQYPAVYNQNKDDVDPNMNLDLNIGDDFKDEDEPGSHSNEYADGEEDARAEKNSKALKSIPT
;
A
#
# COMPACT_ATOMS: atom_id res chain seq x y z
N MET A 1 43.81 12.49 -13.81
CA MET A 1 43.48 12.81 -12.41
C MET A 1 42.10 13.43 -12.40
N ALA A 2 41.19 12.96 -11.56
CA ALA A 2 39.89 13.61 -11.37
C ALA A 2 40.09 15.05 -10.86
N TYR A 3 39.26 15.99 -11.31
CA TYR A 3 39.32 17.38 -10.87
C TYR A 3 37.94 18.02 -10.77
N CYS A 4 37.80 18.98 -9.85
CA CYS A 4 36.59 19.76 -9.64
C CYS A 4 36.77 21.17 -10.20
N LYS A 5 35.78 21.69 -10.91
CA LYS A 5 35.72 23.09 -11.33
C LYS A 5 34.40 23.73 -10.90
N SER A 6 34.49 24.87 -10.24
CA SER A 6 33.32 25.66 -9.87
C SER A 6 32.99 26.69 -10.95
N TYR A 7 31.70 26.82 -11.25
CA TYR A 7 31.12 27.83 -12.13
C TYR A 7 30.00 28.53 -11.35
N GLY A 8 30.37 29.56 -10.59
CA GLY A 8 29.43 30.21 -9.67
C GLY A 8 28.97 29.26 -8.56
N LYS A 9 27.66 28.96 -8.51
CA LYS A 9 27.05 28.02 -7.56
C LYS A 9 27.23 26.55 -7.95
N ASP A 10 27.55 26.29 -9.22
CA ASP A 10 27.64 24.94 -9.74
C ASP A 10 29.05 24.37 -9.57
N LYS A 11 29.15 23.11 -9.15
CA LYS A 11 30.42 22.37 -9.08
C LYS A 11 30.37 21.21 -10.07
N VAL A 12 31.27 21.24 -11.05
CA VAL A 12 31.41 20.20 -12.06
C VAL A 12 32.61 19.32 -11.70
N MET A 13 32.34 18.04 -11.47
CA MET A 13 33.36 17.03 -11.15
C MET A 13 33.67 16.22 -12.42
N PHE A 14 34.91 16.31 -12.92
CA PHE A 14 35.40 15.47 -14.01
C PHE A 14 36.10 14.26 -13.41
N VAL A 15 35.45 13.10 -13.51
CA VAL A 15 35.94 11.82 -12.96
C VAL A 15 36.53 10.98 -14.09
N THR A 16 37.67 10.33 -13.85
CA THR A 16 38.25 9.40 -14.82
C THR A 16 37.56 8.04 -14.73
N LYS A 17 37.62 7.23 -15.81
CA LYS A 17 37.03 5.87 -15.80
C LYS A 17 37.56 4.99 -14.66
N LYS A 18 38.82 5.18 -14.25
CA LYS A 18 39.43 4.44 -13.15
C LYS A 18 38.90 4.90 -11.79
N ASP A 19 38.79 6.22 -11.58
CA ASP A 19 38.29 6.80 -10.33
C ASP A 19 36.78 6.54 -10.13
N HIS A 20 36.02 6.31 -11.21
CA HIS A 20 34.61 5.89 -11.16
C HIS A 20 34.44 4.38 -10.97
N ALA A 21 35.46 3.58 -11.31
CA ALA A 21 35.43 2.13 -11.14
C ALA A 21 35.64 1.72 -9.67
N GLU A 22 36.27 2.59 -8.88
CA GLU A 22 36.47 2.39 -7.44
C GLU A 22 35.22 2.86 -6.68
N THR A 23 34.63 1.97 -5.90
CA THR A 23 33.48 2.30 -5.04
C THR A 23 33.93 3.24 -3.93
N SER A 24 33.17 4.33 -3.72
CA SER A 24 33.51 5.32 -2.70
C SER A 24 33.48 4.71 -1.30
N ASN A 25 34.51 4.99 -0.50
CA ASN A 25 34.59 4.59 0.92
C ASN A 25 33.71 5.45 1.86
N ILE A 26 32.71 6.15 1.32
CA ILE A 26 31.83 6.99 2.13
C ILE A 26 30.89 6.07 2.91
N LYS A 27 31.13 5.97 4.21
CA LYS A 27 30.16 5.42 5.15
C LYS A 27 29.12 6.50 5.42
N LEU A 28 27.97 6.37 4.76
CA LEU A 28 26.79 7.16 5.13
C LEU A 28 26.49 6.89 6.61
N PRO A 29 26.17 7.92 7.41
CA PRO A 29 25.63 7.67 8.73
C PRO A 29 24.40 6.76 8.60
N GLU A 30 24.25 5.81 9.54
CA GLU A 30 23.03 5.00 9.64
C GLU A 30 21.85 5.97 9.62
N SER A 31 20.88 5.75 8.72
CA SER A 31 19.68 6.58 8.70
C SER A 31 19.04 6.45 10.08
N GLU A 32 18.87 7.58 10.78
CA GLU A 32 18.09 7.56 12.01
C GLU A 32 16.71 6.97 11.70
N PRO A 33 16.17 6.11 12.58
CA PRO A 33 14.85 5.53 12.38
C PRO A 33 13.85 6.68 12.27
N GLN A 34 13.30 6.85 11.06
CA GLN A 34 12.29 7.85 10.80
C GLN A 34 11.08 7.51 11.69
N PRO A 35 10.50 8.49 12.41
CA PRO A 35 9.32 8.24 13.22
C PRO A 35 8.19 7.70 12.33
N GLY A 36 7.68 6.53 12.67
CA GLY A 36 6.60 5.86 11.94
C GLY A 36 5.27 6.59 12.08
N LEU A 37 4.18 5.90 11.73
CA LEU A 37 2.81 6.39 11.91
C LEU A 37 2.44 6.64 13.37
N LEU A 38 3.12 5.94 14.29
CA LEU A 38 2.91 6.04 15.72
C LEU A 38 4.18 6.58 16.36
N LEU A 39 4.01 7.56 17.24
CA LEU A 39 5.07 8.04 18.11
C LEU A 39 5.30 7.02 19.23
N SER A 40 6.45 7.13 19.90
CA SER A 40 6.78 6.29 21.06
C SER A 40 5.83 6.45 22.24
N ASN A 41 5.04 7.53 22.27
CA ASN A 41 4.02 7.78 23.30
C ASN A 41 2.64 7.15 22.96
N GLY A 42 2.48 6.54 21.78
CA GLY A 42 1.19 5.98 21.33
C GLY A 42 0.28 6.98 20.61
N ASP A 43 0.75 8.19 20.32
CA ASP A 43 0.00 9.15 19.52
C ASP A 43 0.29 8.97 18.02
N ILE A 44 -0.69 9.33 17.19
CA ILE A 44 -0.57 9.26 15.73
C ILE A 44 0.24 10.46 15.20
N ASN A 45 1.25 10.19 14.36
CA ASN A 45 2.05 11.20 13.67
C ASN A 45 1.32 11.76 12.45
N TRP A 46 0.51 12.81 12.61
CA TRP A 46 -0.22 13.44 11.49
C TRP A 46 0.67 14.07 10.41
N ASN A 47 1.96 14.26 10.69
CA ASN A 47 2.94 14.79 9.74
C ASN A 47 3.62 13.71 8.90
N CYS A 48 3.34 12.43 9.16
CA CYS A 48 3.95 11.33 8.42
C CYS A 48 3.47 11.33 6.95
N PRO A 49 4.36 11.41 5.95
CA PRO A 49 3.98 11.37 4.52
C PRO A 49 3.18 10.11 4.14
N CYS A 50 3.30 9.03 4.91
CA CYS A 50 2.58 7.78 4.70
C CYS A 50 1.06 7.88 4.92
N LEU A 51 0.56 8.88 5.66
CA LEU A 51 -0.88 9.07 5.91
C LEU A 51 -1.64 9.69 4.71
N GLY A 52 -0.98 9.81 3.54
CA GLY A 52 -1.63 10.22 2.30
C GLY A 52 -2.25 11.63 2.35
N GLY A 53 -1.82 12.48 3.30
CA GLY A 53 -2.31 13.85 3.44
C GLY A 53 -3.80 13.99 3.82
N MET A 54 -4.52 12.89 4.06
CA MET A 54 -5.96 12.93 4.37
C MET A 54 -6.25 13.71 5.66
N ALA A 55 -5.32 13.63 6.62
CA ALA A 55 -5.36 14.38 7.87
C ALA A 55 -5.17 15.91 7.70
N THR A 56 -4.71 16.38 6.53
CA THR A 56 -4.42 17.80 6.26
C THR A 56 -5.33 18.38 5.16
N GLY A 57 -6.50 17.76 4.93
CA GLY A 57 -7.51 18.22 3.96
C GLY A 57 -8.69 18.96 4.59
N PRO A 58 -9.68 19.39 3.77
CA PRO A 58 -10.92 20.00 4.26
C PRO A 58 -11.72 19.08 5.21
N CYS A 59 -11.62 17.77 5.02
CA CYS A 59 -12.21 16.75 5.90
C CYS A 59 -11.21 16.15 6.89
N GLY A 60 -10.06 16.81 7.10
CA GLY A 60 -8.99 16.28 7.94
C GLY A 60 -9.37 16.18 9.42
N VAL A 61 -10.32 16.98 9.91
CA VAL A 61 -10.80 16.90 11.30
C VAL A 61 -11.53 15.58 11.52
N GLU A 62 -12.53 15.29 10.69
CA GLU A 62 -13.30 14.04 10.73
C GLU A 62 -12.40 12.81 10.53
N PHE A 63 -11.42 12.91 9.63
CA PHE A 63 -10.44 11.84 9.42
C PHE A 63 -9.59 11.58 10.65
N ARG A 64 -9.10 12.64 11.32
CA ARG A 64 -8.31 12.48 12.53
C ARG A 64 -9.12 11.84 13.66
N GLU A 65 -10.38 12.22 13.80
CA GLU A 65 -11.29 11.67 14.79
C GLU A 65 -11.57 10.19 14.54
N ALA A 66 -12.01 9.84 13.33
CA ALA A 66 -12.28 8.45 12.95
C ALA A 66 -11.05 7.55 13.08
N PHE A 67 -9.89 8.01 12.59
CA PHE A 67 -8.64 7.24 12.64
C PHE A 67 -8.08 7.13 14.06
N SER A 68 -8.24 8.17 14.90
CA SER A 68 -7.89 8.07 16.32
C SER A 68 -8.78 7.07 17.05
N CYS A 69 -10.08 7.07 16.78
CA CYS A 69 -11.02 6.11 17.35
C CYS A 69 -10.64 4.68 16.93
N PHE A 70 -10.37 4.44 15.65
CA PHE A 70 -9.91 3.15 15.15
C PHE A 70 -8.61 2.67 15.82
N HIS A 71 -7.65 3.58 16.01
CA HIS A 71 -6.37 3.24 16.63
C HIS A 71 -6.50 2.86 18.10
N TYR A 72 -7.33 3.60 18.85
CA TYR A 72 -7.54 3.37 20.28
C TYR A 72 -8.63 2.35 20.60
N SER A 73 -9.49 1.97 19.64
CA SER A 73 -10.51 0.93 19.82
C SER A 73 -9.87 -0.40 20.20
N GLU A 74 -10.34 -1.01 21.28
CA GLU A 74 -9.92 -2.36 21.70
C GLU A 74 -10.86 -3.46 21.21
N VAL A 75 -11.98 -3.09 20.57
CA VAL A 75 -12.99 -4.03 20.06
C VAL A 75 -12.46 -4.79 18.83
N GLU A 76 -12.88 -6.04 18.67
CA GLU A 76 -12.55 -6.90 17.54
C GLU A 76 -13.84 -7.17 16.74
N PRO A 77 -13.95 -6.70 15.48
CA PRO A 77 -12.95 -6.01 14.67
C PRO A 77 -12.69 -4.56 15.11
N LYS A 78 -11.45 -4.10 14.93
CA LYS A 78 -11.00 -2.75 15.31
C LYS A 78 -11.88 -1.67 14.68
N GLY A 79 -12.35 -0.73 15.50
CA GLY A 79 -13.16 0.41 15.06
C GLY A 79 -14.60 0.09 14.68
N SER A 80 -15.12 -1.07 15.08
CA SER A 80 -16.56 -1.39 14.99
C SER A 80 -17.43 -0.42 15.80
N ASP A 81 -16.90 0.08 16.91
CA ASP A 81 -17.48 1.13 17.75
C ASP A 81 -17.34 2.56 17.16
N CYS A 82 -16.46 2.73 16.17
CA CYS A 82 -16.12 4.02 15.56
C CYS A 82 -16.84 4.28 14.23
N TYR A 83 -17.82 3.43 13.88
CA TYR A 83 -18.50 3.48 12.59
C TYR A 83 -19.09 4.86 12.26
N ASP A 84 -19.69 5.52 13.25
CA ASP A 84 -20.30 6.84 13.07
C ASP A 84 -19.28 7.92 12.71
N SER A 85 -18.07 7.86 13.27
CA SER A 85 -16.97 8.78 12.91
C SER A 85 -16.50 8.54 11.49
N PHE A 86 -16.37 7.27 11.06
CA PHE A 86 -16.03 6.94 9.67
C PHE A 86 -17.11 7.37 8.68
N LYS A 87 -18.39 7.28 9.06
CA LYS A 87 -19.50 7.75 8.26
C LYS A 87 -19.46 9.27 8.10
N THR A 88 -19.23 10.01 9.18
CA THR A 88 -19.13 11.47 9.15
C THR A 88 -17.98 11.93 8.25
N MET A 89 -16.84 11.24 8.33
CA MET A 89 -15.71 11.48 7.44
C MET A 89 -16.06 11.23 5.96
N GLN A 90 -16.76 10.14 5.66
CA GLN A 90 -17.23 9.81 4.31
C GLN A 90 -18.21 10.84 3.75
N ASP A 91 -19.16 11.26 4.59
CA ASP A 91 -20.14 12.30 4.25
C ASP A 91 -19.44 13.63 3.95
N CYS A 92 -18.35 13.94 4.67
CA CYS A 92 -17.53 15.10 4.35
C CYS A 92 -16.80 14.94 3.02
N MET A 93 -16.11 13.81 2.78
CA MET A 93 -15.35 13.59 1.54
C MET A 93 -16.23 13.64 0.29
N SER A 94 -17.47 13.17 0.41
CA SER A 94 -18.48 13.20 -0.65
C SER A 94 -18.85 14.62 -1.09
N GLN A 95 -18.70 15.61 -0.21
CA GLN A 95 -18.95 17.03 -0.52
C GLN A 95 -17.79 17.69 -1.29
N TYR A 96 -16.59 17.09 -1.28
CA TYR A 96 -15.40 17.61 -1.95
C TYR A 96 -14.85 16.65 -3.02
N PRO A 97 -15.65 16.30 -4.05
CA PRO A 97 -15.23 15.36 -5.08
C PRO A 97 -14.02 15.87 -5.87
N ALA A 98 -13.86 17.19 -6.01
CA ALA A 98 -12.73 17.78 -6.72
C ALA A 98 -11.38 17.63 -5.98
N VAL A 99 -11.35 17.20 -4.73
CA VAL A 99 -10.10 16.95 -3.98
C VAL A 99 -9.91 15.44 -3.76
N TYR A 100 -10.99 14.71 -3.50
CA TYR A 100 -10.93 13.30 -3.12
C TYR A 100 -11.21 12.31 -4.26
N ASN A 101 -11.77 12.73 -5.40
CA ASN A 101 -12.02 11.87 -6.58
C ASN A 101 -11.03 12.11 -7.75
N GLN A 102 -9.98 12.91 -7.56
CA GLN A 102 -9.05 13.27 -8.65
C GLN A 102 -8.14 12.14 -9.15
N ASN A 103 -8.19 10.97 -8.51
CA ASN A 103 -7.26 9.87 -8.77
C ASN A 103 -7.87 8.69 -9.56
N LYS A 104 -9.14 8.76 -9.98
CA LYS A 104 -9.80 7.62 -10.65
C LYS A 104 -9.21 7.25 -12.02
N ASP A 105 -8.42 8.13 -12.64
CA ASP A 105 -7.89 7.92 -13.98
C ASP A 105 -6.40 7.45 -14.01
N ASP A 106 -5.67 7.52 -12.89
CA ASP A 106 -4.22 7.19 -12.82
C ASP A 106 -3.82 6.26 -11.65
N VAL A 107 -4.79 5.68 -10.92
CA VAL A 107 -4.49 4.70 -9.84
C VAL A 107 -4.79 3.28 -10.28
N ASP A 108 -3.87 2.39 -9.93
CA ASP A 108 -4.02 0.94 -10.00
C ASP A 108 -5.42 0.52 -9.47
N PRO A 109 -6.18 -0.33 -10.19
CA PRO A 109 -7.53 -0.74 -9.80
C PRO A 109 -7.61 -1.45 -8.45
N ASN A 110 -6.47 -1.79 -7.82
CA ASN A 110 -6.40 -2.35 -6.47
C ASN A 110 -6.38 -1.30 -5.34
N MET A 111 -6.40 0.01 -5.64
CA MET A 111 -6.58 1.08 -4.65
C MET A 111 -7.97 1.72 -4.75
N ASN A 112 -8.96 0.94 -5.19
CA ASN A 112 -10.34 1.30 -4.94
C ASN A 112 -10.59 1.17 -3.44
N LEU A 113 -10.65 2.31 -2.74
CA LEU A 113 -11.31 2.36 -1.45
C LEU A 113 -12.81 2.23 -1.73
N ASP A 114 -13.25 1.00 -2.05
CA ASP A 114 -14.65 0.61 -2.07
C ASP A 114 -15.16 0.74 -0.63
N LEU A 115 -15.52 1.97 -0.24
CA LEU A 115 -16.28 2.24 0.98
C LEU A 115 -17.75 1.83 0.76
N ASN A 116 -17.96 0.56 0.43
CA ASN A 116 -19.24 -0.11 0.65
C ASN A 116 -19.17 -0.79 2.02
N ILE A 117 -19.05 0.01 3.08
CA ILE A 117 -19.28 -0.48 4.45
C ILE A 117 -20.80 -0.47 4.63
N GLY A 118 -21.45 -1.50 4.10
CA GLY A 118 -22.91 -1.51 4.09
C GLY A 118 -23.61 -2.77 3.62
N ASP A 119 -22.95 -3.90 3.39
CA ASP A 119 -23.66 -5.15 3.02
C ASP A 119 -22.84 -6.41 3.37
N ASP A 120 -22.44 -6.59 4.63
CA ASP A 120 -22.02 -7.92 5.12
C ASP A 120 -22.43 -8.11 6.59
N PHE A 121 -23.73 -7.98 6.86
CA PHE A 121 -24.37 -8.57 8.02
C PHE A 121 -25.57 -9.37 7.52
N LYS A 122 -25.34 -10.64 7.23
CA LYS A 122 -26.39 -11.65 7.17
C LYS A 122 -25.92 -12.90 7.88
N ASP A 123 -26.44 -13.04 9.09
CA ASP A 123 -26.38 -14.23 9.92
C ASP A 123 -26.91 -15.50 9.19
N GLU A 124 -26.12 -16.56 9.38
CA GLU A 124 -26.46 -17.99 9.59
C GLU A 124 -27.10 -18.84 8.46
N ASP A 125 -26.33 -19.82 7.94
CA ASP A 125 -26.45 -21.27 8.29
C ASP A 125 -25.44 -22.15 7.47
N GLU A 126 -24.38 -22.65 8.15
CA GLU A 126 -23.61 -23.93 8.09
C GLU A 126 -23.37 -24.75 6.77
N PRO A 127 -22.43 -25.74 6.73
CA PRO A 127 -20.99 -25.73 7.05
C PRO A 127 -20.14 -26.32 5.89
N GLY A 128 -18.84 -26.02 5.81
CA GLY A 128 -18.02 -26.67 4.77
C GLY A 128 -16.52 -26.40 4.78
N SER A 129 -15.82 -27.11 5.66
CA SER A 129 -14.41 -27.54 5.56
C SER A 129 -13.32 -26.48 5.35
N HIS A 130 -12.61 -26.24 6.45
CA HIS A 130 -11.17 -26.00 6.52
C HIS A 130 -10.36 -26.91 5.58
N SER A 131 -9.47 -26.31 4.77
CA SER A 131 -8.11 -26.81 4.59
C SER A 131 -7.19 -25.68 4.08
N ASN A 132 -6.34 -25.21 4.98
CA ASN A 132 -5.14 -24.45 4.66
C ASN A 132 -4.15 -25.37 3.93
N GLU A 133 -3.62 -24.95 2.79
CA GLU A 133 -2.36 -25.51 2.27
C GLU A 133 -1.41 -24.38 1.86
N TYR A 134 -0.31 -24.31 2.62
CA TYR A 134 0.90 -23.56 2.31
C TYR A 134 1.62 -24.21 1.13
N ALA A 135 2.20 -23.37 0.27
CA ALA A 135 3.04 -23.74 -0.85
C ALA A 135 4.39 -24.36 -0.42
N ASP A 136 4.91 -25.33 -1.18
CA ASP A 136 6.33 -25.42 -1.58
C ASP A 136 6.52 -26.49 -2.68
N GLY A 137 7.45 -26.27 -3.62
CA GLY A 137 8.18 -27.35 -4.29
C GLY A 137 8.02 -27.51 -5.81
N GLU A 138 9.06 -27.08 -6.53
CA GLU A 138 9.44 -27.36 -7.93
C GLU A 138 9.42 -28.85 -8.36
N GLU A 139 9.10 -29.15 -9.63
CA GLU A 139 10.06 -29.69 -10.63
C GLU A 139 9.42 -29.96 -12.01
N ASP A 140 10.16 -29.54 -13.05
CA ASP A 140 9.96 -29.77 -14.49
C ASP A 140 10.00 -31.27 -14.89
N ALA A 141 9.17 -31.70 -15.84
CA ALA A 141 9.56 -32.53 -17.01
C ALA A 141 8.37 -33.09 -17.83
N ARG A 142 8.16 -32.44 -18.97
CA ARG A 142 7.80 -32.97 -20.30
C ARG A 142 8.00 -34.49 -20.54
N ALA A 143 6.95 -35.19 -21.04
CA ALA A 143 6.91 -35.82 -22.38
C ALA A 143 5.91 -37.01 -22.51
N GLU A 144 5.08 -36.94 -23.57
CA GLU A 144 4.75 -38.02 -24.52
C GLU A 144 3.90 -39.23 -24.01
N LYS A 145 2.80 -39.69 -24.65
CA LYS A 145 2.52 -39.89 -26.09
C LYS A 145 1.02 -39.94 -26.39
N ASN A 146 0.66 -39.28 -27.49
CA ASN A 146 -0.50 -39.58 -28.33
C ASN A 146 -0.50 -41.05 -28.81
N SER A 147 -1.67 -41.68 -28.93
CA SER A 147 -2.10 -42.39 -30.16
C SER A 147 -3.37 -43.23 -29.96
N LYS A 148 -4.50 -42.73 -30.49
CA LYS A 148 -5.54 -43.43 -31.26
C LYS A 148 -6.75 -42.49 -31.33
N ALA A 149 -7.01 -41.74 -32.41
CA ALA A 149 -7.31 -42.20 -33.78
C ALA A 149 -8.27 -43.40 -33.78
N LEU A 150 -9.41 -43.37 -34.45
CA LEU A 150 -10.10 -42.38 -35.27
C LEU A 150 -11.44 -43.08 -35.59
N LYS A 151 -12.53 -42.31 -35.68
CA LYS A 151 -13.69 -42.53 -36.57
C LYS A 151 -14.50 -43.84 -36.49
N SER A 152 -15.79 -43.68 -36.17
CA SER A 152 -16.88 -44.20 -37.02
C SER A 152 -18.25 -43.65 -36.61
N ILE A 153 -18.72 -42.66 -37.37
CA ILE A 153 -20.13 -42.35 -37.68
C ILE A 153 -20.09 -42.09 -39.21
N PRO A 154 -21.11 -42.34 -40.07
CA PRO A 154 -22.52 -42.74 -39.85
C PRO A 154 -23.00 -43.92 -40.73
N THR A 155 -24.18 -44.47 -40.43
CA THR A 155 -25.39 -44.38 -41.29
C THR A 155 -26.59 -44.64 -40.39
#